data_AF-A0A1G3ZZ82-F1
#
_entry.id   AF-A0A1G3ZZ82-F1
#
_cell.length_a   1.000
_cell.length_b   1.000
_cell.length_c   1.000
_cell.angle_alpha   90.00
_cell.angle_beta   90.00
_cell.angle_gamma   90.00
#
_symmetry.space_group_name_H-M   'P 1'
#
loop_
_entity.id
_entity.type
_entity.pdbx_description
1 polymer ?
#
loop_
_entity_poly.entity_id
_entity_poly.type
_entity_poly.pdbx_seq_one_letter_code
_entity_poly.pdbx_strand_id
1 'polypeptide(L)'
;MIRWTGKWLGGTASVQHLRTAVAWGYAPAVFKVALFILALLITGPELFTKPSAHLDAMCGRGLFYLAVGVVAVVLETWSIVTLCHTVAEVQGYRSAWRGLGNIVLSVLVPVAALVVLALILVAVIKGGAALFR
;
A
#
# COMPACT_ATOMS: atom_id res chain seq x y z
N MET A 1 14.49 -0.26 -1.61
CA MET A 1 14.16 0.73 -2.66
C MET A 1 14.06 2.15 -2.11
N ILE A 2 13.27 2.43 -1.07
CA ILE A 2 13.08 3.78 -0.47
C ILE A 2 14.40 4.52 -0.17
N ARG A 3 15.46 3.83 0.29
CA ARG A 3 16.77 4.46 0.51
C ARG A 3 17.40 4.95 -0.80
N TRP A 4 17.30 4.16 -1.86
CA TRP A 4 17.97 4.44 -3.14
C TRP A 4 17.26 5.57 -3.88
N THR A 5 15.93 5.46 -4.00
CA THR A 5 15.08 6.54 -4.55
C THR A 5 15.15 7.79 -3.69
N GLY A 6 15.30 7.62 -2.37
CA GLY A 6 15.51 8.72 -1.44
C GLY A 6 16.81 9.49 -1.70
N LYS A 7 17.91 8.77 -1.98
CA LYS A 7 19.19 9.41 -2.36
C LYS A 7 19.08 10.22 -3.65
N TRP A 8 18.33 9.75 -4.64
CA TRP A 8 18.07 10.53 -5.87
C TRP A 8 17.33 11.84 -5.58
N LEU A 9 16.49 11.83 -4.53
CA LEU A 9 15.79 13.00 -4.04
C LEU A 9 16.57 13.74 -2.93
N GLY A 10 17.88 13.50 -2.77
CA GLY A 10 18.74 14.19 -1.79
C GLY A 10 18.55 13.75 -0.34
N GLY A 11 17.95 12.58 -0.09
CA GLY A 11 17.75 12.01 1.24
C GLY A 11 18.98 11.28 1.76
N THR A 12 19.19 11.35 3.07
CA THR A 12 20.43 10.87 3.72
C THR A 12 20.21 9.73 4.72
N ALA A 13 18.98 9.22 4.85
CA ALA A 13 18.62 8.27 5.90
C ALA A 13 19.40 6.94 5.83
N SER A 14 19.71 6.41 7.01
CA SER A 14 20.17 5.02 7.17
C SER A 14 19.03 4.04 6.92
N VAL A 15 19.36 2.78 6.58
CA VAL A 15 18.35 1.72 6.42
C VAL A 15 17.58 1.49 7.72
N GLN A 16 18.26 1.57 8.87
CA GLN A 16 17.66 1.36 10.19
C GLN A 16 16.60 2.42 10.52
N HIS A 17 16.91 3.70 10.26
CA HIS A 17 15.94 4.79 10.46
C HIS A 17 14.75 4.66 9.52
N LEU A 18 14.98 4.29 8.25
CA LEU A 18 13.88 4.06 7.32
C LEU A 18 12.97 2.90 7.71
N ARG A 19 13.53 1.79 8.20
CA ARG A 19 12.72 0.66 8.71
C ARG A 19 11.86 1.08 9.89
N THR A 20 12.42 1.87 10.79
CA THR A 20 11.72 2.39 11.96
C THR A 20 10.60 3.35 11.55
N ALA A 21 10.90 4.29 10.64
CA ALA A 21 9.92 5.22 10.10
C ALA A 21 8.75 4.51 9.40
N VAL A 22 9.04 3.45 8.63
CA VAL A 22 8.01 2.65 7.98
C VAL A 22 7.17 1.91 9.00
N ALA A 23 7.78 1.25 9.99
CA ALA A 23 7.06 0.52 11.04
C ALA A 23 6.09 1.43 11.81
N TRP A 24 6.56 2.62 12.23
CA TRP A 24 5.72 3.59 12.93
C TRP A 24 4.72 4.30 12.02
N GLY A 25 5.03 4.45 10.73
CA GLY A 25 4.10 4.99 9.74
C GLY A 25 2.82 4.17 9.61
N TYR A 26 2.93 2.85 9.78
CA TYR A 26 1.79 1.91 9.76
C TYR A 26 1.14 1.68 11.12
N ALA A 27 1.54 2.39 12.17
CA ALA A 27 0.93 2.23 13.50
C ALA A 27 -0.61 2.40 13.48
N PRO A 28 -1.21 3.37 12.77
CA PRO A 28 -2.67 3.48 12.72
C PRO A 28 -3.36 2.27 12.06
N ALA A 29 -2.75 1.66 11.05
CA ALA A 29 -3.30 0.50 10.35
C ALA A 29 -3.42 -0.74 11.25
N VAL A 30 -2.66 -0.82 12.35
CA VAL A 30 -2.76 -1.92 13.32
C VAL A 30 -4.16 -1.99 13.94
N PHE A 31 -4.83 -0.86 14.12
CA PHE A 31 -6.20 -0.83 14.66
C PHE A 31 -7.23 -1.49 13.74
N LYS A 32 -6.91 -1.71 12.45
CA LYS A 32 -7.77 -2.50 11.56
C LYS A 32 -7.86 -3.96 12.01
N VAL A 33 -6.86 -4.50 12.72
CA VAL A 33 -6.93 -5.85 13.28
C VAL A 33 -8.01 -5.93 14.35
N ALA A 34 -8.06 -4.94 15.25
CA ALA A 34 -9.12 -4.86 16.25
C ALA A 34 -10.51 -4.70 15.62
N LEU A 35 -10.60 -3.84 14.59
CA LEU A 35 -11.83 -3.65 13.83
C LEU A 35 -12.28 -4.93 13.11
N PHE A 36 -11.33 -5.68 12.55
CA PHE A 36 -11.59 -6.98 11.91
C PHE A 36 -12.05 -8.03 12.93
N ILE A 37 -11.40 -8.12 14.10
CA ILE A 37 -11.83 -9.01 15.18
C ILE A 37 -13.26 -8.67 15.61
N LEU A 38 -13.59 -7.38 15.76
CA LEU A 38 -14.95 -6.95 16.10
C LEU A 38 -15.96 -7.37 15.02
N ALA A 39 -15.65 -7.16 13.74
CA ALA A 39 -16.50 -7.58 12.64
C ALA A 39 -16.69 -9.11 12.58
N LEU A 40 -15.63 -9.87 12.88
CA LEU A 40 -15.66 -11.31 12.96
C LEU A 40 -16.51 -11.81 14.14
N LEU A 41 -16.45 -11.17 15.31
CA LEU A 41 -17.27 -11.54 16.47
C LEU A 41 -18.76 -11.28 16.22
N ILE A 42 -19.10 -10.20 15.53
CA ILE A 42 -20.50 -9.81 15.27
C ILE A 42 -21.11 -10.63 14.13
N THR A 43 -20.34 -10.89 13.07
CA THR A 43 -20.88 -11.52 11.85
C THR A 43 -20.51 -12.99 11.71
N GLY A 44 -19.45 -13.44 12.37
CA GLY A 44 -19.01 -14.83 12.33
C GLY A 44 -18.57 -15.28 10.94
N PRO A 45 -18.84 -16.54 10.55
CA PRO A 45 -18.40 -17.13 9.28
C PRO A 45 -18.93 -16.40 8.04
N GLU A 46 -20.04 -15.67 8.18
CA GLU A 46 -20.59 -14.90 7.07
C GLU A 46 -19.56 -13.94 6.50
N LEU A 47 -18.66 -13.37 7.31
CA LEU A 47 -17.60 -12.44 6.86
C LEU A 47 -16.72 -12.99 5.72
N PHE A 48 -16.65 -14.32 5.54
CA PHE A 48 -15.87 -14.98 4.51
C PHE A 48 -16.71 -15.55 3.35
N THR A 49 -18.03 -15.40 3.42
CA THR A 49 -18.97 -15.86 2.39
C THR A 49 -19.28 -14.75 1.37
N LYS A 50 -20.09 -15.04 0.34
CA LYS A 50 -20.18 -14.21 -0.88
C LYS A 50 -20.51 -12.72 -0.59
N PRO A 51 -19.86 -11.76 -1.29
CA PRO A 51 -20.05 -10.31 -1.08
C PRO A 51 -21.49 -9.82 -1.16
N SER A 52 -22.33 -10.45 -2.00
CA SER A 52 -23.74 -10.06 -2.20
C SER A 52 -24.61 -10.35 -0.98
N ALA A 53 -24.28 -11.35 -0.15
CA ALA A 53 -25.07 -11.71 1.01
C ALA A 53 -25.01 -10.67 2.14
N HIS A 54 -23.98 -9.80 2.16
CA HIS A 54 -23.76 -8.82 3.23
C HIS A 54 -24.63 -7.56 3.11
N LEU A 55 -25.04 -7.22 1.89
CA LEU A 55 -25.86 -6.05 1.60
C LEU A 55 -27.36 -6.36 1.57
N ASP A 56 -27.73 -7.63 1.33
CA ASP A 56 -29.11 -8.09 1.28
C ASP A 56 -29.70 -8.40 2.68
N ALA A 57 -28.87 -8.47 3.71
CA ALA A 57 -29.32 -8.70 5.08
C ALA A 57 -29.84 -7.40 5.74
N MET A 58 -30.94 -7.52 6.49
CA MET A 58 -31.64 -6.48 7.27
C MET A 58 -30.87 -5.18 7.50
N CYS A 59 -31.52 -4.03 7.23
CA CYS A 59 -30.99 -2.65 7.24
C CYS A 59 -29.85 -2.34 8.26
N GLY A 60 -29.87 -2.93 9.46
CA GLY A 60 -28.82 -2.79 10.47
C GLY A 60 -27.46 -3.43 10.13
N ARG A 61 -27.40 -4.59 9.45
CA ARG A 61 -26.12 -5.26 9.12
C ARG A 61 -25.36 -4.52 8.03
N GLY A 62 -26.04 -4.04 7.00
CA GLY A 62 -25.45 -3.20 5.96
C GLY A 62 -24.82 -1.91 6.53
N LEU A 63 -25.51 -1.25 7.47
CA LEU A 63 -24.99 -0.06 8.15
C LEU A 63 -23.73 -0.36 8.98
N PHE A 64 -23.69 -1.50 9.67
CA PHE A 64 -22.50 -1.93 10.41
C PHE A 64 -21.29 -2.12 9.48
N TYR A 65 -21.45 -2.83 8.37
CA TYR A 65 -20.37 -3.03 7.40
C TYR A 65 -19.90 -1.72 6.78
N LEU A 66 -20.82 -0.81 6.47
CA LEU A 66 -20.47 0.52 5.98
C LEU A 66 -19.64 1.28 7.02
N ALA A 67 -20.04 1.27 8.29
CA ALA A 67 -19.30 1.93 9.36
C ALA A 67 -17.89 1.33 9.54
N VAL A 68 -17.77 0.00 9.55
CA VAL A 68 -16.48 -0.70 9.59
C VAL A 68 -15.61 -0.31 8.38
N GLY A 69 -16.20 -0.29 7.17
CA GLY A 69 -15.49 0.12 5.96
C GLY A 69 -14.97 1.55 6.02
N VAL A 70 -15.80 2.50 6.47
CA VAL A 70 -15.42 3.91 6.63
C VAL A 70 -14.28 4.05 7.63
N VAL A 71 -14.36 3.41 8.80
CA VAL A 71 -13.29 3.47 9.81
C VAL A 71 -11.99 2.86 9.26
N ALA A 72 -12.08 1.74 8.53
CA ALA A 72 -10.92 1.11 7.91
C ALA A 72 -10.23 2.05 6.90
N VAL A 73 -11.00 2.75 6.06
CA VAL A 73 -10.48 3.73 5.08
C VAL A 73 -9.83 4.92 5.79
N VAL A 74 -10.42 5.41 6.87
CA VAL A 74 -9.84 6.50 7.68
C VAL A 74 -8.50 6.08 8.27
N LEU A 75 -8.41 4.89 8.88
CA LEU A 75 -7.16 4.36 9.44
C LEU A 75 -6.08 4.16 8.38
N GLU A 76 -6.45 3.70 7.18
CA GLU A 76 -5.51 3.55 6.07
C GLU A 76 -4.99 4.90 5.59
N THR A 77 -5.89 5.86 5.39
CA THR A 77 -5.53 7.23 4.98
C THR A 77 -4.60 7.87 6.00
N TRP A 78 -4.90 7.72 7.28
CA TRP A 78 -4.05 8.22 8.37
C TRP A 78 -2.67 7.54 8.37
N SER A 79 -2.60 6.24 8.10
CA SER A 79 -1.33 5.53 7.98
C SER A 79 -0.48 6.05 6.81
N ILE A 80 -1.10 6.31 5.66
CA ILE A 80 -0.40 6.88 4.50
C ILE A 80 0.17 8.26 4.84
N VAL A 81 -0.62 9.13 5.46
CA VAL A 81 -0.15 10.47 5.87
C VAL A 81 1.00 10.34 6.87
N THR A 82 0.85 9.52 7.90
CA THR A 82 1.88 9.31 8.93
C THR A 82 3.17 8.76 8.31
N LEU A 83 3.08 7.77 7.43
CA LEU A 83 4.21 7.20 6.70
C LEU A 83 4.94 8.26 5.86
N CYS A 84 4.22 9.15 5.19
CA CYS A 84 4.84 10.24 4.42
C CYS A 84 5.65 11.18 5.32
N HIS A 85 5.10 11.52 6.49
CA HIS A 85 5.78 12.38 7.46
C HIS A 85 7.01 11.70 8.06
N THR A 86 6.89 10.45 8.56
CA THR A 86 8.02 9.75 9.19
C THR A 86 9.14 9.49 8.19
N VAL A 87 8.82 9.14 6.95
CA VAL A 87 9.84 8.96 5.88
C VAL A 87 10.49 10.30 5.52
N ALA A 88 9.72 11.38 5.43
CA ALA A 88 10.27 12.71 5.16
C ALA A 88 11.23 13.16 6.26
N GLU A 89 10.85 12.95 7.52
CA GLU A 89 11.63 13.31 8.69
C GLU A 89 12.98 12.60 8.73
N VAL A 90 12.99 11.26 8.65
CA VAL A 90 14.25 10.49 8.71
C VAL A 90 15.15 10.73 7.51
N GLN A 91 14.59 11.13 6.37
CA GLN A 91 15.35 11.50 5.16
C GLN A 91 15.86 12.94 5.19
N GLY A 92 15.43 13.77 6.14
CA GLY A 92 15.78 15.19 6.20
C GLY A 92 15.07 16.07 5.17
N TYR A 93 13.90 15.65 4.66
CA TYR A 93 13.11 16.46 3.76
C TYR A 93 12.31 17.53 4.52
N ARG A 94 12.21 18.74 3.94
CA ARG A 94 11.40 19.84 4.50
C ARG A 94 9.88 19.68 4.35
N SER A 95 9.43 18.66 3.62
CA SER A 95 8.01 18.51 3.26
C SER A 95 7.62 17.04 3.14
N ALA A 96 6.44 16.71 3.68
CA ALA A 96 5.84 15.37 3.59
C ALA A 96 5.59 14.94 2.14
N TRP A 97 5.35 15.87 1.22
CA TRP A 97 5.19 15.58 -0.20
C TRP A 97 6.43 14.97 -0.83
N ARG A 98 7.64 15.32 -0.36
CA ARG A 98 8.88 14.66 -0.80
C ARG A 98 9.01 13.25 -0.21
N GLY A 99 8.48 13.03 1.00
CA GLY A 99 8.31 11.70 1.57
C GLY A 99 7.41 10.83 0.71
N LEU A 100 6.23 11.34 0.34
CA LEU A 100 5.31 10.69 -0.60
C LEU A 100 6.00 10.39 -1.94
N GLY A 101 6.68 11.37 -2.53
CA GLY A 101 7.41 11.20 -3.78
C GLY A 101 8.47 10.09 -3.70
N ASN A 102 9.19 9.99 -2.58
CA ASN A 102 10.14 8.91 -2.36
C ASN A 102 9.45 7.53 -2.27
N ILE A 103 8.34 7.43 -1.53
CA ILE A 103 7.55 6.20 -1.40
C ILE A 103 7.02 5.77 -2.78
N VAL A 104 6.39 6.67 -3.52
CA VAL A 104 5.85 6.42 -4.87
C VAL A 104 6.97 5.99 -5.81
N LEU A 105 8.09 6.71 -5.85
CA LEU A 105 9.22 6.37 -6.71
C LEU A 105 9.80 4.99 -6.36
N SER A 106 9.81 4.63 -5.08
CA SER A 106 10.29 3.31 -4.62
C SER A 106 9.45 2.13 -5.13
N VAL A 107 8.19 2.37 -5.51
CA VAL A 107 7.28 1.40 -6.12
C VAL A 107 7.32 1.50 -7.65
N LEU A 108 7.33 2.71 -8.20
CA LEU A 108 7.33 2.91 -9.65
C LEU A 108 8.59 2.37 -10.34
N VAL A 109 9.77 2.52 -9.72
CA VAL A 109 11.04 2.02 -10.29
C VAL A 109 11.01 0.51 -10.57
N PRO A 110 10.69 -0.37 -9.59
CA PRO A 110 10.62 -1.81 -9.87
C PRO A 110 9.46 -2.17 -10.82
N VAL A 111 8.32 -1.48 -10.75
CA VAL A 111 7.20 -1.70 -11.70
C VAL A 111 7.63 -1.37 -13.13
N ALA A 112 8.28 -0.23 -13.35
CA ALA A 112 8.79 0.17 -14.65
C ALA A 112 9.84 -0.83 -15.18
N ALA A 113 10.74 -1.31 -14.32
CA ALA A 113 11.72 -2.33 -14.69
C ALA A 113 11.06 -3.64 -15.14
N LEU A 114 10.01 -4.09 -14.46
CA LEU A 114 9.23 -5.28 -14.84
C LEU A 114 8.49 -5.08 -16.17
N VAL A 115 7.91 -3.90 -16.39
CA VAL A 115 7.24 -3.57 -17.67
C VAL A 115 8.24 -3.60 -18.82
N VAL A 116 9.41 -2.98 -18.66
CA VAL A 116 10.47 -2.98 -19.68
C VAL A 116 10.94 -4.41 -19.97
N LEU A 117 11.16 -5.22 -18.94
CA LEU A 117 11.52 -6.63 -19.09
C LEU A 117 10.44 -7.41 -19.87
N ALA A 118 9.16 -7.21 -19.55
CA ALA A 118 8.06 -7.85 -20.25
C ALA A 118 8.02 -7.45 -21.74
N LEU A 119 8.23 -6.18 -22.05
CA LEU A 119 8.28 -5.69 -23.43
C LEU A 119 9.45 -6.30 -24.22
N ILE A 120 10.63 -6.41 -23.61
CA ILE A 120 11.80 -7.05 -24.23
C ILE A 120 11.50 -8.53 -24.50
N LEU A 121 10.92 -9.26 -23.54
CA LEU A 121 10.55 -10.66 -23.72
C LEU A 121 9.57 -10.84 -24.87
N VAL A 122 8.54 -10.00 -24.95
CA VAL A 122 7.57 -10.03 -26.07
C VAL A 122 8.26 -9.76 -27.41
N ALA A 123 9.18 -8.79 -27.46
CA ALA A 123 9.92 -8.47 -28.68
C ALA A 123 10.81 -9.63 -29.13
N VAL A 124 11.52 -10.28 -28.20
CA VAL A 124 12.38 -11.45 -28.47
C VAL A 124 11.56 -12.63 -28.97
N ILE A 125 10.42 -12.92 -28.34
CA ILE A 125 9.53 -14.03 -28.76
C ILE A 125 9.01 -13.78 -30.18
N LYS A 126 8.57 -12.55 -30.49
CA LYS A 126 8.10 -12.19 -31.83
C LYS A 126 9.22 -12.20 -32.88
N GLY A 127 10.41 -11.69 -32.53
CA GLY A 127 11.57 -11.68 -33.42
C GLY A 127 12.11 -13.07 -33.72
N GLY A 128 12.16 -13.96 -32.72
CA GLY A 128 12.51 -15.36 -32.90
C GLY A 128 11.51 -16.10 -33.80
N ALA A 129 10.21 -15.88 -33.63
CA ALA A 129 9.18 -16.47 -34.49
C ALA A 129 9.25 -16.02 -35.96
N ALA A 130 9.82 -14.85 -36.24
CA ALA A 130 10.00 -14.33 -37.60
C ALA A 130 11.22 -14.93 -38.33
N LEU A 131 12.21 -15.48 -37.62
CA LEU A 131 13.43 -16.08 -38.17
C LEU A 131 13.26 -17.56 -38.61
N PHE A 132 12.16 -18.21 -38.23
CA PHE A 132 11.83 -19.60 -38.58
C PHE A 132 10.70 -19.73 -39.61
N ARG A 133 10.28 -18.62 -40.23
CA ARG A 133 9.37 -18.58 -41.38
C ARG A 133 10.14 -18.21 -42.63
#